data_AF-A0A5J4UAH1-F1
#
_entry.id   AF-A0A5J4UAH1-F1
#
_cell.length_a   1.000
_cell.length_b   1.000
_cell.length_c   1.000
_cell.angle_alpha   90.00
_cell.angle_beta   90.00
_cell.angle_gamma   90.00
#
_symmetry.space_group_name_H-M   'P 1'
#
loop_
_entity.id
_entity.type
_entity.pdbx_description
1 polymer ?
#
loop_
_entity_poly.entity_id
_entity_poly.type
_entity_poly.pdbx_seq_one_letter_code
_entity_poly.pdbx_strand_id
1 'polypeptide(L)'
;MVVVMLHCLCFCQMHQSIDHVLLVSQVHMLQLINIMEFWIQNQNKMQQKQEFYETARAIVSFTDSYTLNKQGKQNEQPESESIPSITKICYSLQFLKNQIQENNACKQVTQIPKLLQSLSALVTFRLGIHIDLDVDNQRLKVRSWSRQCLYQIRCFGDEQVQSELVNNGYGRVMSISFCTAGGQGEEQDLKISDGLYYISVFLIRLYERRTYGQSSFQPLPLLARRSEEQIEEEGANEELEASMNEMVQYHFFYV
;
A
#
# COMPACT_ATOMS: atom_id res chain seq x y z
N MET A 1 -63.62 49.76 14.39
CA MET A 1 -63.47 48.30 14.19
C MET A 1 -62.81 47.96 12.84
N VAL A 2 -63.32 48.46 11.71
CA VAL A 2 -62.79 48.14 10.35
C VAL A 2 -61.32 48.55 10.15
N VAL A 3 -60.93 49.75 10.59
CA VAL A 3 -59.53 50.24 10.46
C VAL A 3 -58.53 49.36 11.20
N VAL A 4 -58.90 48.87 12.40
CA VAL A 4 -58.04 47.98 13.21
C VAL A 4 -57.89 46.61 12.54
N MET A 5 -58.97 46.06 11.95
CA MET A 5 -58.87 44.81 11.17
C MET A 5 -57.98 44.97 9.92
N LEU A 6 -58.08 46.09 9.20
CA LEU A 6 -57.22 46.36 8.05
C LEU A 6 -55.74 46.45 8.42
N HIS A 7 -55.41 47.11 9.54
CA HIS A 7 -54.05 47.19 10.06
C HIS A 7 -53.51 45.81 10.46
N CYS A 8 -54.32 44.98 11.13
CA CYS A 8 -53.94 43.61 11.46
C CYS A 8 -53.69 42.74 10.22
N LEU A 9 -54.54 42.84 9.20
CA LEU A 9 -54.38 42.11 7.93
C LEU A 9 -53.08 42.52 7.22
N CYS A 10 -52.80 43.83 7.15
CA CYS A 10 -51.60 44.35 6.52
C CYS A 10 -50.33 43.91 7.28
N PHE A 11 -50.34 43.93 8.61
CA PHE A 11 -49.23 43.46 9.44
C PHE A 11 -48.99 41.95 9.28
N CYS A 12 -50.06 41.15 9.23
CA CYS A 12 -49.98 39.71 9.02
C CYS A 12 -49.41 39.36 7.63
N GLN A 13 -49.83 40.09 6.59
CA GLN A 13 -49.33 39.92 5.23
C GLN A 13 -47.85 40.34 5.09
N MET A 14 -47.42 41.40 5.79
CA MET A 14 -46.01 41.78 5.87
C MET A 14 -45.17 40.72 6.60
N HIS A 15 -45.65 40.18 7.72
CA HIS A 15 -44.95 39.13 8.47
C HIS A 15 -44.75 37.87 7.61
N GLN A 16 -45.79 37.41 6.93
CA GLN A 16 -45.71 36.26 6.01
C GLN A 16 -44.72 36.50 4.86
N SER A 17 -44.66 37.73 4.33
CA SER A 17 -43.70 38.08 3.28
C SER A 17 -42.25 38.08 3.79
N ILE A 18 -42.00 38.53 5.02
CA ILE A 18 -40.67 38.51 5.65
C ILE A 18 -40.23 37.07 5.93
N ASP A 19 -41.13 36.23 6.47
CA ASP A 19 -40.85 34.82 6.74
C ASP A 19 -40.51 34.06 5.46
N HIS A 20 -41.23 34.32 4.35
CA HIS A 20 -40.94 33.73 3.06
C HIS A 20 -39.55 34.16 2.52
N VAL A 21 -39.21 35.44 2.61
CA VAL A 21 -37.88 35.94 2.18
C VAL A 21 -36.76 35.33 3.04
N LEU A 22 -36.97 35.21 4.35
CA LEU A 22 -36.01 34.59 5.27
C LEU A 22 -35.82 33.10 4.94
N LEU A 23 -36.91 32.37 4.70
CA LEU A 23 -36.88 30.96 4.33
C LEU A 23 -36.14 30.73 2.99
N VAL A 24 -36.45 31.52 1.97
CA VAL A 24 -35.75 31.45 0.66
C VAL A 24 -34.26 31.75 0.83
N SER A 25 -33.91 32.75 1.65
CA SER A 25 -32.51 33.09 1.94
C SER A 25 -31.78 31.97 2.69
N GLN A 26 -32.44 31.32 3.65
CA GLN A 26 -31.88 30.15 4.36
C GLN A 26 -31.66 28.96 3.43
N VAL A 27 -32.61 28.68 2.53
CA VAL A 27 -32.46 27.62 1.51
C VAL A 27 -31.29 27.91 0.58
N HIS A 28 -31.13 29.14 0.09
CA HIS A 28 -29.99 29.53 -0.73
C HIS A 28 -28.66 29.44 0.04
N MET A 29 -28.62 29.85 1.33
CA MET A 29 -27.42 29.68 2.15
C MET A 29 -27.04 28.21 2.33
N LEU A 30 -28.02 27.33 2.59
CA LEU A 30 -27.77 25.89 2.68
C LEU A 30 -27.27 25.30 1.35
N GLN A 31 -27.82 25.74 0.22
CA GLN A 31 -27.32 25.35 -1.10
C GLN A 31 -25.86 25.79 -1.33
N LEU A 32 -25.51 27.02 -0.93
CA LEU A 32 -24.14 27.52 -1.02
C LEU A 32 -23.18 26.74 -0.12
N ILE A 33 -23.59 26.40 1.11
CA ILE A 33 -22.81 25.55 2.02
C ILE A 33 -22.54 24.19 1.37
N ASN A 34 -23.57 23.52 0.84
CA ASN A 34 -23.41 22.22 0.18
C ASN A 34 -22.46 22.30 -1.04
N ILE A 35 -22.55 23.37 -1.84
CA ILE A 35 -21.64 23.59 -2.97
C ILE A 35 -20.20 23.80 -2.50
N MET A 36 -20.00 24.58 -1.42
CA MET A 36 -18.68 24.79 -0.82
C MET A 36 -18.09 23.49 -0.26
N GLU A 37 -18.87 22.70 0.48
CA GLU A 37 -18.45 21.40 0.99
C GLU A 37 -18.02 20.46 -0.14
N PHE A 38 -18.81 20.39 -1.21
CA PHE A 38 -18.47 19.61 -2.40
C PHE A 38 -17.16 20.08 -3.05
N TRP A 39 -16.94 21.39 -3.16
CA TRP A 39 -15.69 21.96 -3.69
C TRP A 39 -14.49 21.62 -2.80
N ILE A 40 -14.62 21.76 -1.49
CA ILE A 40 -13.57 21.43 -0.51
C ILE A 40 -13.21 19.94 -0.61
N GLN A 41 -14.21 19.06 -0.66
CA GLN A 41 -13.98 17.61 -0.80
C GLN A 41 -13.23 17.27 -2.10
N ASN A 42 -13.61 17.89 -3.22
CA ASN A 42 -12.92 17.67 -4.50
C ASN A 42 -11.48 18.19 -4.50
N GLN A 43 -11.22 19.34 -3.87
CA GLN A 43 -9.86 19.87 -3.72
C GLN A 43 -9.00 18.94 -2.87
N ASN A 44 -9.50 18.47 -1.72
CA ASN A 44 -8.79 17.53 -0.87
C ASN A 44 -8.46 16.22 -1.60
N LYS A 45 -9.40 15.69 -2.39
CA LYS A 45 -9.17 14.49 -3.20
C LYS A 45 -8.10 14.68 -4.27
N MET A 46 -8.07 15.85 -4.92
CA MET A 46 -7.03 16.19 -5.89
C MET A 46 -5.65 16.30 -5.24
N GLN A 47 -5.57 16.95 -4.07
CA GLN A 47 -4.33 17.08 -3.33
C GLN A 47 -3.78 15.72 -2.88
N GLN A 48 -4.62 14.86 -2.30
CA GLN A 48 -4.23 13.50 -1.91
C GLN A 48 -3.70 12.69 -3.09
N LYS A 49 -4.35 12.82 -4.25
CA LYS A 49 -3.89 12.17 -5.48
C LYS A 49 -2.50 12.67 -5.88
N GLN A 50 -2.24 13.98 -5.81
CA GLN A 50 -0.92 14.53 -6.14
C GLN A 50 0.15 14.03 -5.16
N GLU A 51 -0.11 14.08 -3.85
CA GLU A 51 0.81 13.60 -2.81
C GLU A 51 1.16 12.11 -3.00
N PHE A 52 0.21 11.30 -3.45
CA PHE A 52 0.46 9.90 -3.81
C PHE A 52 1.52 9.76 -4.92
N TYR A 53 1.38 10.49 -6.04
CA TYR A 53 2.35 10.40 -7.15
C TYR A 53 3.72 10.95 -6.78
N GLU A 54 3.78 12.03 -5.99
CA GLU A 54 5.03 12.59 -5.51
C GLU A 54 5.76 11.63 -4.58
N THR A 55 5.02 10.99 -3.67
CA THR A 55 5.56 9.97 -2.76
C THR A 55 6.11 8.77 -3.52
N ALA A 56 5.33 8.24 -4.47
CA ALA A 56 5.76 7.14 -5.31
C ALA A 56 7.01 7.49 -6.13
N ARG A 57 7.07 8.70 -6.70
CA ARG A 57 8.26 9.18 -7.42
C ARG A 57 9.48 9.27 -6.51
N ALA A 58 9.32 9.73 -5.27
CA ALA A 58 10.41 9.78 -4.29
C ALA A 58 10.97 8.38 -3.98
N ILE A 59 10.10 7.37 -3.83
CA ILE A 59 10.51 5.97 -3.62
C ILE A 59 11.29 5.44 -4.83
N VAL A 60 10.80 5.68 -6.05
CA VAL A 60 11.49 5.26 -7.28
C VAL A 60 12.85 5.93 -7.40
N SER A 61 12.93 7.26 -7.25
CA SER A 61 14.20 7.99 -7.35
C SER A 61 15.22 7.54 -6.31
N PHE A 62 14.79 7.31 -5.07
CA PHE A 62 15.67 6.77 -4.03
C PHE A 62 16.20 5.39 -4.42
N THR A 63 15.33 4.51 -4.90
CA THR A 63 15.73 3.14 -5.26
C THR A 63 16.64 3.12 -6.49
N ASP A 64 16.38 3.97 -7.49
CA ASP A 64 17.25 4.13 -8.66
C ASP A 64 18.64 4.63 -8.24
N SER A 65 18.74 5.61 -7.31
CA SER A 65 20.04 6.04 -6.78
C SER A 65 20.79 4.91 -6.05
N TYR A 66 20.08 4.11 -5.26
CA TYR A 66 20.67 2.98 -4.55
C TYR A 66 21.19 1.88 -5.48
N THR A 67 20.41 1.53 -6.51
CA THR A 67 20.77 0.47 -7.45
C THR A 67 21.94 0.86 -8.35
N LEU A 68 22.03 2.12 -8.79
CA LEU A 68 23.17 2.66 -9.52
C LEU A 68 24.47 2.61 -8.71
N ASN A 69 24.40 2.95 -7.42
CA ASN A 69 25.56 2.90 -6.51
C ASN A 69 26.08 1.46 -6.30
N LYS A 70 25.26 0.43 -6.50
CA LYS A 70 25.66 -0.98 -6.41
C LYS A 70 26.39 -1.50 -7.66
N GLN A 71 26.13 -0.92 -8.84
CA GLN A 71 26.73 -1.35 -10.11
C GLN A 71 28.08 -0.66 -10.39
N GLY A 72 28.30 0.53 -9.84
CA GLY A 72 29.63 1.15 -9.82
C GLY A 72 30.53 0.46 -8.79
N LYS A 73 31.56 -0.27 -9.23
CA LYS A 73 32.67 -0.66 -8.35
C LYS A 73 33.31 0.61 -7.78
N GLN A 74 33.04 0.96 -6.54
CA GLN A 74 33.93 1.78 -5.74
C GLN A 74 34.20 1.09 -4.41
N ASN A 75 35.47 0.71 -4.24
CA ASN A 75 36.10 0.56 -2.95
C ASN A 75 36.00 1.91 -2.23
N GLU A 76 35.81 1.86 -0.91
CA GLU A 76 35.63 2.98 0.04
C GLU A 76 34.18 3.46 0.21
N GLN A 77 33.64 3.15 1.40
CA GLN A 77 32.42 3.61 2.10
C GLN A 77 31.12 3.89 1.30
N PRO A 78 29.94 3.49 1.79
CA PRO A 78 28.66 3.94 1.23
C PRO A 78 28.41 5.42 1.61
N GLU A 79 29.17 6.34 1.01
CA GLU A 79 28.94 7.78 1.14
C GLU A 79 27.82 8.23 0.20
N SER A 80 26.58 8.21 0.72
CA SER A 80 25.52 9.20 0.44
C SER A 80 24.15 8.82 1.03
N GLU A 81 24.01 7.72 1.78
CA GLU A 81 22.80 7.47 2.56
C GLU A 81 22.79 8.34 3.82
N SER A 82 22.48 9.62 3.67
CA SER A 82 22.20 10.45 4.85
C SER A 82 21.01 9.86 5.62
N ILE A 83 21.12 9.70 6.94
CA ILE A 83 20.03 9.27 7.84
C ILE A 83 18.70 10.00 7.53
N PRO A 84 18.70 11.32 7.23
CA PRO A 84 17.49 12.03 6.79
C PRO A 84 16.80 11.42 5.56
N SER A 85 17.55 10.86 4.61
CA SER A 85 17.00 10.25 3.39
C SER A 85 16.27 8.93 3.66
N ILE A 86 16.81 8.05 4.52
CA ILE A 86 16.18 6.77 4.87
C ILE A 86 14.91 7.00 5.70
N THR A 87 14.97 7.93 6.65
CA THR A 87 13.80 8.34 7.44
C THR A 87 12.67 8.85 6.55
N LYS A 88 12.98 9.72 5.57
CA LYS A 88 12.00 10.22 4.60
C LYS A 88 11.37 9.09 3.78
N ILE A 89 12.16 8.08 3.40
CA ILE A 89 11.67 6.91 2.67
C ILE A 89 10.79 6.01 3.53
N CYS A 90 11.11 5.85 4.82
CA CYS A 90 10.24 5.14 5.75
C CYS A 90 8.83 5.77 5.81
N TYR A 91 8.76 7.11 5.96
CA TYR A 91 7.49 7.83 5.94
C TYR A 91 6.78 7.69 4.59
N SER A 92 7.52 7.76 3.49
CA SER A 92 6.96 7.60 2.13
C SER A 92 6.33 6.22 1.93
N LEU A 93 7.00 5.16 2.38
CA LEU A 93 6.48 3.78 2.30
C LEU A 93 5.28 3.57 3.23
N GLN A 94 5.32 4.11 4.44
CA GLN A 94 4.20 4.04 5.37
C GLN A 94 2.96 4.76 4.81
N PHE A 95 3.15 5.96 4.25
CA PHE A 95 2.10 6.70 3.57
C PHE A 95 1.52 5.91 2.40
N LEU A 96 2.40 5.38 1.52
CA LEU A 96 1.98 4.57 0.38
C LEU A 96 1.16 3.35 0.83
N LYS A 97 1.61 2.64 1.86
CA LYS A 97 0.87 1.49 2.45
C LYS A 97 -0.53 1.88 2.91
N ASN A 98 -0.68 3.03 3.58
CA ASN A 98 -2.00 3.50 4.03
C ASN A 98 -2.89 3.88 2.83
N GLN A 99 -2.33 4.55 1.83
CA GLN A 99 -3.08 4.90 0.61
C GLN A 99 -3.56 3.66 -0.18
N ILE A 100 -2.75 2.61 -0.25
CA ILE A 100 -3.15 1.35 -0.90
C ILE A 100 -4.32 0.70 -0.14
N GLN A 101 -4.27 0.71 1.20
CA GLN A 101 -5.29 0.11 2.06
C GLN A 101 -6.61 0.88 2.04
N GLU A 102 -6.58 2.21 2.15
CA GLU A 102 -7.77 3.05 2.34
C GLU A 102 -8.48 3.37 1.02
N ASN A 103 -7.72 3.56 -0.06
CA ASN A 103 -8.24 4.10 -1.32
C ASN A 103 -8.29 3.08 -2.47
N ASN A 104 -8.07 1.79 -2.17
CA ASN A 104 -7.93 0.73 -3.18
C ASN A 104 -6.95 1.13 -4.31
N ALA A 105 -5.85 1.80 -3.94
CA ALA A 105 -4.95 2.45 -4.88
C ALA A 105 -4.03 1.47 -5.64
N CYS A 106 -4.25 0.16 -5.53
CA CYS A 106 -3.45 -0.89 -6.21
C CYS A 106 -3.30 -0.66 -7.71
N LYS A 107 -4.40 -0.23 -8.36
CA LYS A 107 -4.38 0.10 -9.80
C LYS A 107 -3.50 1.30 -10.12
N GLN A 108 -3.42 2.27 -9.21
CA GLN A 108 -2.58 3.45 -9.40
C GLN A 108 -1.10 3.07 -9.21
N VAL A 109 -0.80 2.17 -8.29
CA VAL A 109 0.57 1.66 -8.09
C VAL A 109 1.12 1.02 -9.38
N THR A 110 0.33 0.20 -10.07
CA THR A 110 0.76 -0.44 -11.34
C THR A 110 0.88 0.55 -12.50
N GLN A 111 0.22 1.70 -12.43
CA GLN A 111 0.35 2.77 -13.43
C GLN A 111 1.65 3.58 -13.28
N ILE A 112 2.31 3.53 -12.12
CA ILE A 112 3.53 4.27 -11.87
C ILE A 112 4.73 3.43 -12.34
N PRO A 113 5.50 3.88 -13.35
CA PRO A 113 6.63 3.13 -13.86
C PRO A 113 7.64 2.78 -12.77
N LYS A 114 8.15 1.56 -12.80
CA LYS A 114 9.16 1.00 -11.88
C LYS A 114 8.77 0.92 -10.40
N LEU A 115 7.61 1.43 -9.97
CA LEU A 115 7.29 1.47 -8.53
C LEU A 115 7.28 0.08 -7.89
N LEU A 116 6.71 -0.92 -8.56
CA LEU A 116 6.76 -2.32 -8.09
C LEU A 116 8.19 -2.85 -8.01
N GLN A 117 9.03 -2.55 -9.01
CA GLN A 117 10.44 -2.94 -9.02
C GLN A 117 11.20 -2.28 -7.86
N SER A 118 10.92 -1.00 -7.60
CA SER A 118 11.49 -0.26 -6.49
C SER A 118 11.10 -0.87 -5.15
N LEU A 119 9.82 -1.18 -4.94
CA LEU A 119 9.35 -1.87 -3.74
C LEU A 119 10.04 -3.24 -3.57
N SER A 120 10.14 -4.03 -4.64
CA SER A 120 10.83 -5.32 -4.63
C SER A 120 12.31 -5.21 -4.26
N ALA A 121 13.01 -4.21 -4.79
CA ALA A 121 14.41 -3.95 -4.44
C ALA A 121 14.55 -3.53 -2.98
N LEU A 122 13.63 -2.70 -2.46
CA LEU A 122 13.66 -2.22 -1.07
C LEU A 122 13.32 -3.31 -0.05
N VAL A 123 12.60 -4.37 -0.44
CA VAL A 123 12.39 -5.55 0.42
C VAL A 123 13.72 -6.23 0.79
N THR A 124 14.69 -6.21 -0.12
CA THR A 124 16.04 -6.78 0.08
C THR A 124 17.11 -5.72 0.37
N PHE A 125 16.69 -4.51 0.74
CA PHE A 125 17.57 -3.36 0.99
C PHE A 125 18.69 -3.71 1.96
N ARG A 126 19.95 -3.80 1.53
CA ARG A 126 21.03 -4.41 2.34
C ARG A 126 21.26 -3.67 3.66
N LEU A 127 21.48 -4.43 4.74
CA LEU A 127 22.10 -3.91 5.95
C LEU A 127 23.56 -3.64 5.59
N GLY A 128 24.02 -2.42 5.79
CA GLY A 128 25.44 -2.13 5.71
C GLY A 128 26.16 -2.86 6.84
N ILE A 129 27.46 -3.08 6.70
CA ILE A 129 28.37 -3.50 7.78
C ILE A 129 28.58 -2.38 8.83
N HIS A 130 27.64 -1.44 8.93
CA HIS A 130 27.78 -0.29 9.81
C HIS A 130 27.38 -0.67 11.24
N ILE A 131 28.19 -0.23 12.19
CA ILE A 131 27.99 -0.42 13.63
C ILE A 131 26.85 0.49 14.17
N ASP A 132 26.29 1.36 13.32
CA ASP A 132 25.23 2.29 13.69
C ASP A 132 23.87 1.60 13.71
N LEU A 133 23.48 1.20 14.93
CA LEU A 133 22.22 0.54 15.24
C LEU A 133 20.99 1.36 14.77
N ASP A 134 21.06 2.70 14.73
CA ASP A 134 19.92 3.51 14.30
C ASP A 134 19.69 3.36 12.79
N VAL A 135 20.77 3.42 12.00
CA VAL A 135 20.68 3.25 10.55
C VAL A 135 20.16 1.86 10.19
N ASP A 136 20.64 0.83 10.88
CA ASP A 136 20.19 -0.54 10.64
C ASP A 136 18.72 -0.75 11.05
N ASN A 137 18.28 -0.13 12.14
CA ASN A 137 16.86 -0.11 12.51
C ASN A 137 16.00 0.59 11.44
N GLN A 138 16.47 1.69 10.86
CA GLN A 138 15.76 2.36 9.78
C GLN A 138 15.71 1.51 8.50
N ARG A 139 16.79 0.80 8.16
CA ARG A 139 16.81 -0.16 7.04
C ARG A 139 15.82 -1.30 7.25
N LEU A 140 15.73 -1.85 8.46
CA LEU A 140 14.73 -2.87 8.80
C LEU A 140 13.30 -2.33 8.63
N LYS A 141 13.05 -1.07 9.01
CA LYS A 141 11.77 -0.40 8.76
C LYS A 141 11.48 -0.24 7.26
N VAL A 142 12.46 0.16 6.45
CA VAL A 142 12.31 0.23 4.98
C VAL A 142 11.90 -1.12 4.40
N ARG A 143 12.60 -2.21 4.78
CA ARG A 143 12.24 -3.57 4.33
C ARG A 143 10.83 -3.96 4.76
N SER A 144 10.50 -3.70 6.03
CA SER A 144 9.19 -4.03 6.62
C SER A 144 8.06 -3.30 5.91
N TRP A 145 8.16 -1.98 5.75
CA TRP A 145 7.14 -1.18 5.06
C TRP A 145 7.02 -1.54 3.58
N SER A 146 8.13 -1.86 2.91
CA SER A 146 8.11 -2.32 1.51
C SER A 146 7.37 -3.66 1.37
N ARG A 147 7.63 -4.63 2.25
CA ARG A 147 6.88 -5.90 2.29
C ARG A 147 5.39 -5.66 2.54
N GLN A 148 5.07 -4.77 3.48
CA GLN A 148 3.67 -4.39 3.76
C GLN A 148 3.00 -3.77 2.53
N CYS A 149 3.68 -2.88 1.79
CA CYS A 149 3.14 -2.34 0.53
C CYS A 149 2.82 -3.46 -0.46
N LEU A 150 3.76 -4.36 -0.73
CA LEU A 150 3.56 -5.48 -1.66
C LEU A 150 2.46 -6.43 -1.20
N TYR A 151 2.36 -6.71 0.10
CA TYR A 151 1.28 -7.49 0.69
C TYR A 151 -0.09 -6.87 0.39
N GLN A 152 -0.24 -5.56 0.60
CA GLN A 152 -1.50 -4.84 0.34
C GLN A 152 -1.83 -4.86 -1.17
N ILE A 153 -0.83 -4.65 -2.02
CA ILE A 153 -0.98 -4.72 -3.49
C ILE A 153 -1.47 -6.11 -3.92
N ARG A 154 -0.88 -7.17 -3.37
CA ARG A 154 -1.31 -8.56 -3.62
C ARG A 154 -2.74 -8.82 -3.14
N CYS A 155 -3.09 -8.33 -1.94
CA CYS A 155 -4.42 -8.55 -1.35
C CYS A 155 -5.55 -7.85 -2.10
N PHE A 156 -5.34 -6.61 -2.54
CA PHE A 156 -6.37 -5.81 -3.19
C PHE A 156 -6.21 -5.71 -4.72
N GLY A 157 -5.14 -6.24 -5.28
CA GLY A 157 -4.88 -6.27 -6.72
C GLY A 157 -5.82 -7.21 -7.49
N ASP A 158 -6.38 -6.71 -8.58
CA ASP A 158 -7.11 -7.53 -9.56
C ASP A 158 -6.17 -8.33 -10.45
N GLU A 159 -6.72 -9.05 -11.44
CA GLU A 159 -5.97 -9.91 -12.36
C GLU A 159 -4.74 -9.22 -12.99
N GLN A 160 -4.90 -7.96 -13.44
CA GLN A 160 -3.81 -7.21 -14.03
C GLN A 160 -2.69 -6.96 -13.02
N VAL A 161 -3.05 -6.56 -11.79
CA VAL A 161 -2.07 -6.35 -10.71
C VAL A 161 -1.35 -7.65 -10.33
N GLN A 162 -2.05 -8.79 -10.31
CA GLN A 162 -1.40 -10.08 -10.05
C GLN A 162 -0.38 -10.45 -11.14
N SER A 163 -0.73 -10.24 -12.42
CA SER A 163 0.17 -10.45 -13.54
C SER A 163 1.42 -9.58 -13.43
N GLU A 164 1.27 -8.30 -13.12
CA GLU A 164 2.38 -7.38 -12.88
C GLU A 164 3.28 -7.85 -11.72
N LEU A 165 2.71 -8.32 -10.61
CA LEU A 165 3.50 -8.85 -9.49
C LEU A 165 4.36 -10.05 -9.91
N VAL A 166 3.76 -11.02 -10.60
CA VAL A 166 4.49 -12.22 -11.07
C VAL A 166 5.57 -11.84 -12.09
N ASN A 167 5.27 -10.93 -13.02
CA ASN A 167 6.24 -10.48 -14.02
C ASN A 167 7.41 -9.71 -13.40
N ASN A 168 7.19 -9.02 -12.28
CA ASN A 168 8.23 -8.34 -11.50
C ASN A 168 8.96 -9.28 -10.53
N GLY A 169 8.71 -10.58 -10.58
CA GLY A 169 9.42 -11.57 -9.78
C GLY A 169 9.02 -11.59 -8.31
N TYR A 170 7.76 -11.26 -7.99
CA TYR A 170 7.27 -11.21 -6.61
C TYR A 170 7.55 -12.51 -5.84
N GLY A 171 7.31 -13.69 -6.46
CA GLY A 171 7.58 -14.99 -5.85
C GLY A 171 9.03 -15.11 -5.38
N ARG A 172 9.97 -14.87 -6.29
CA ARG A 172 11.41 -14.83 -6.00
C ARG A 172 11.80 -13.79 -4.95
N VAL A 173 11.27 -12.57 -5.04
CA VAL A 173 11.64 -11.50 -4.11
C VAL A 173 11.19 -11.82 -2.69
N MET A 174 9.99 -12.38 -2.54
CA MET A 174 9.47 -12.76 -1.23
C MET A 174 10.23 -13.94 -0.66
N SER A 175 10.55 -14.98 -1.45
CA SER A 175 11.35 -16.11 -0.98
C SER A 175 12.71 -15.64 -0.46
N ILE A 176 13.46 -14.88 -1.25
CA ILE A 176 14.74 -14.28 -0.83
C ILE A 176 14.57 -13.47 0.45
N SER A 177 13.53 -12.64 0.54
CA SER A 177 13.34 -11.76 1.71
C SER A 177 13.19 -12.51 3.02
N PHE A 178 12.60 -13.71 3.00
CA PHE A 178 12.38 -14.50 4.21
C PHE A 178 13.60 -15.39 4.50
N CYS A 179 14.21 -15.99 3.47
CA CYS A 179 15.42 -16.81 3.61
C CYS A 179 16.65 -15.96 4.05
N THR A 180 16.77 -14.72 3.58
CA THR A 180 17.89 -13.82 3.93
C THR A 180 17.71 -13.07 5.25
N ALA A 181 16.68 -13.39 6.04
CA ALA A 181 16.43 -12.75 7.32
C ALA A 181 17.44 -13.14 8.43
N GLY A 182 18.39 -14.05 8.17
CA GLY A 182 19.31 -14.61 9.17
C GLY A 182 20.05 -13.57 10.04
N GLY A 183 19.64 -13.48 11.30
CA GLY A 183 20.22 -12.60 12.32
C GLY A 183 19.54 -12.72 13.70
N GLN A 184 19.89 -13.77 14.46
CA GLN A 184 19.58 -14.07 15.88
C GLN A 184 18.15 -13.85 16.41
N GLY A 185 17.44 -14.95 16.69
CA GLY A 185 16.39 -15.05 17.71
C GLY A 185 15.12 -15.80 17.26
N GLU A 186 14.38 -16.37 18.23
CA GLU A 186 13.08 -17.06 18.04
C GLU A 186 12.00 -16.19 17.36
N GLU A 187 12.15 -14.86 17.41
CA GLU A 187 11.26 -13.90 16.73
C GLU A 187 11.48 -13.86 15.19
N GLN A 188 12.53 -14.50 14.68
CA GLN A 188 12.76 -14.67 13.24
C GLN A 188 11.98 -15.85 12.67
N ASP A 189 11.86 -16.95 13.42
CA ASP A 189 11.16 -18.16 12.97
C ASP A 189 9.68 -17.87 12.71
N LEU A 190 9.04 -17.05 13.56
CA LEU A 190 7.67 -16.58 13.34
C LEU A 190 7.54 -15.70 12.08
N LYS A 191 8.53 -14.84 11.80
CA LYS A 191 8.52 -13.96 10.62
C LYS A 191 8.81 -14.73 9.32
N ILE A 192 9.64 -15.76 9.38
CA ILE A 192 9.89 -16.68 8.29
C ILE A 192 8.61 -17.46 8.02
N SER A 193 8.04 -18.10 9.05
CA SER A 193 6.78 -18.82 9.02
C SER A 193 5.64 -17.98 8.41
N ASP A 194 5.41 -16.77 8.91
CA ASP A 194 4.44 -15.82 8.32
C ASP A 194 4.72 -15.53 6.85
N GLY A 195 6.00 -15.39 6.50
CA GLY A 195 6.43 -15.15 5.14
C GLY A 195 6.12 -16.27 4.17
N LEU A 196 6.45 -17.50 4.57
CA LEU A 196 6.13 -18.70 3.80
C LEU A 196 4.62 -18.88 3.68
N TYR A 197 3.87 -18.65 4.77
CA TYR A 197 2.42 -18.62 4.74
C TYR A 197 1.89 -17.64 3.70
N TYR A 198 2.46 -16.43 3.60
CA TYR A 198 2.05 -15.44 2.60
C TYR A 198 2.36 -15.85 1.16
N ILE A 199 3.45 -16.58 0.92
CA ILE A 199 3.80 -17.13 -0.40
C ILE A 199 2.82 -18.26 -0.75
N SER A 200 2.57 -19.20 0.15
CA SER A 200 1.62 -20.30 -0.04
C SER A 200 0.21 -19.79 -0.32
N VAL A 201 -0.28 -18.84 0.49
CA VAL A 201 -1.58 -18.20 0.26
C VAL A 201 -1.62 -17.46 -1.07
N PHE A 202 -0.51 -16.87 -1.52
CA PHE A 202 -0.44 -16.23 -2.83
C PHE A 202 -0.61 -17.25 -3.96
N LEU A 203 0.13 -18.36 -3.93
CA LEU A 203 0.06 -19.42 -4.94
C LEU A 203 -1.33 -20.07 -4.97
N ILE A 204 -1.91 -20.42 -3.82
CA ILE A 204 -3.27 -20.96 -3.71
C ILE A 204 -4.28 -19.99 -4.35
N ARG A 205 -4.16 -18.69 -4.06
CA ARG A 205 -5.04 -17.65 -4.63
C ARG A 205 -4.87 -17.43 -6.13
N LEU A 206 -3.77 -17.91 -6.74
CA LEU A 206 -3.63 -17.93 -8.19
C LEU A 206 -4.27 -19.18 -8.80
N TYR A 207 -4.28 -20.32 -8.12
CA TYR A 207 -4.97 -21.54 -8.57
C TYR A 207 -6.49 -21.51 -8.34
N GLU A 208 -6.93 -20.80 -7.32
CA GLU A 208 -8.34 -20.76 -6.90
C GLU A 208 -9.03 -19.45 -7.25
N ARG A 209 -10.35 -19.48 -7.40
CA ARG A 209 -11.16 -18.26 -7.55
C ARG A 209 -11.22 -17.53 -6.21
N ARG A 210 -10.86 -16.24 -6.19
CA ARG A 210 -11.10 -15.36 -5.03
C ARG A 210 -12.60 -15.05 -4.89
N THR A 211 -13.21 -15.42 -3.76
CA THR A 211 -14.67 -15.33 -3.56
C THR A 211 -15.14 -14.36 -2.47
N TYR A 212 -14.32 -13.97 -1.48
CA TYR A 212 -14.77 -13.07 -0.39
C TYR A 212 -13.70 -12.09 0.11
N GLY A 213 -14.09 -10.82 0.36
CA GLY A 213 -13.29 -9.80 1.06
C GLY A 213 -12.11 -9.18 0.29
N GLN A 214 -11.81 -9.65 -0.92
CA GLN A 214 -10.72 -9.20 -1.79
C GLN A 214 -11.21 -9.08 -3.24
N SER A 215 -10.45 -8.43 -4.10
CA SER A 215 -10.74 -8.34 -5.54
C SER A 215 -10.82 -9.73 -6.14
N SER A 216 -11.99 -10.09 -6.67
CA SER A 216 -12.24 -11.39 -7.29
C SER A 216 -11.69 -11.42 -8.71
N PHE A 217 -11.02 -12.52 -9.06
CA PHE A 217 -10.57 -12.82 -10.42
C PHE A 217 -10.69 -14.32 -10.70
N GLN A 218 -10.70 -14.70 -11.98
CA GLN A 218 -10.69 -16.12 -12.38
C GLN A 218 -9.34 -16.75 -12.08
N PRO A 219 -9.26 -18.05 -11.78
CA PRO A 219 -7.98 -18.75 -11.62
C PRO A 219 -6.94 -18.38 -12.70
N LEU A 220 -5.72 -18.09 -12.26
CA LEU A 220 -4.56 -17.72 -13.07
C LEU A 220 -3.45 -18.80 -12.95
N PRO A 221 -3.72 -20.07 -13.31
CA PRO A 221 -2.80 -21.19 -13.05
C PRO A 221 -1.45 -21.03 -13.75
N LEU A 222 -1.41 -20.36 -14.91
CA LEU A 222 -0.14 -20.08 -15.62
C LEU A 222 0.77 -19.12 -14.83
N LEU A 223 0.18 -18.15 -14.11
CA LEU A 223 0.93 -17.24 -13.26
C LEU A 223 1.40 -17.92 -11.97
N ALA A 224 0.61 -18.86 -11.44
CA ALA A 224 0.99 -19.68 -10.30
C ALA A 224 2.24 -20.51 -10.62
N ARG A 225 2.20 -21.25 -11.73
CA ARG A 225 3.32 -22.04 -12.21
C ARG A 225 4.58 -21.20 -12.44
N ARG A 226 4.46 -20.03 -13.08
CA ARG A 226 5.60 -19.11 -13.25
C ARG A 226 6.19 -18.66 -11.91
N SER A 227 5.35 -18.45 -10.90
CA SER A 227 5.81 -18.04 -9.57
C SER A 227 6.53 -19.17 -8.84
N GLU A 228 6.07 -20.42 -8.99
CA GLU A 228 6.75 -21.62 -8.50
C GLU A 228 8.12 -21.78 -9.16
N GLU A 229 8.18 -21.68 -10.49
CA GLU A 229 9.43 -21.73 -11.26
C GLU A 229 10.43 -20.66 -10.77
N GLN A 230 9.98 -19.43 -10.52
CA GLN A 230 10.80 -18.35 -9.95
C GLN A 230 11.34 -18.64 -8.54
N ILE A 231 10.59 -19.36 -7.73
CA ILE A 231 10.98 -19.73 -6.36
C ILE A 231 11.98 -20.88 -6.39
N GLU A 232 11.75 -21.86 -7.27
CA GLU A 232 12.62 -23.01 -7.49
C GLU A 232 13.98 -22.59 -8.05
N GLU A 233 14.01 -21.69 -9.05
CA GLU A 233 15.25 -21.14 -9.63
C GLU A 233 16.17 -20.48 -8.60
N GLU A 234 15.60 -19.94 -7.52
CA GLU A 234 16.36 -19.28 -6.44
C GLU A 234 16.84 -20.27 -5.37
N GLY A 235 16.49 -21.57 -5.47
CA GLY A 235 16.86 -22.60 -4.49
C GLY A 235 16.05 -22.53 -3.18
N ALA A 236 15.00 -21.71 -3.12
CA ALA A 236 14.19 -21.57 -1.91
C ALA A 236 13.25 -22.77 -1.66
N ASN A 237 13.14 -23.71 -2.60
CA ASN A 237 12.20 -24.83 -2.51
C ASN A 237 12.58 -25.83 -1.40
N GLU A 238 13.88 -26.03 -1.16
CA GLU A 238 14.39 -26.96 -0.14
C GLU A 238 14.11 -26.43 1.28
N GLU A 239 14.22 -25.11 1.48
CA GLU A 239 13.89 -24.44 2.74
C GLU A 239 12.37 -24.35 2.95
N LEU A 240 11.61 -24.11 1.88
CA LEU A 240 10.14 -24.08 1.89
C LEU A 240 9.53 -25.45 2.22
N GLU A 241 10.00 -26.54 1.60
CA GLU A 241 9.51 -27.90 1.87
C GLU A 241 9.79 -28.34 3.31
N ALA A 242 10.95 -27.97 3.88
CA ALA A 242 11.28 -28.25 5.27
C ALA A 242 10.30 -27.56 6.24
N SER A 243 9.97 -26.28 6.01
CA SER A 243 9.04 -25.52 6.86
C SER A 243 7.55 -25.78 6.57
N MET A 244 7.17 -26.10 5.33
CA MET A 244 5.77 -26.44 4.97
C MET A 244 5.35 -27.79 5.55
N ASN A 245 6.26 -28.77 5.64
CA ASN A 245 5.98 -30.03 6.32
C ASN A 245 5.65 -29.84 7.81
N GLU A 246 6.25 -28.84 8.47
CA GLU A 246 5.89 -28.45 9.84
C GLU A 246 4.51 -27.75 9.90
N MET A 247 4.20 -26.83 8.97
CA MET A 247 2.89 -26.14 8.93
C MET A 247 1.70 -27.04 8.59
N VAL A 248 1.86 -28.00 7.67
CA VAL A 248 0.79 -28.92 7.27
C VAL A 248 0.36 -29.81 8.44
N GLN A 249 1.27 -30.13 9.38
CA GLN A 249 0.90 -30.76 10.64
C GLN A 249 -0.01 -29.86 11.48
N TYR A 250 0.31 -28.57 11.64
CA TYR A 250 -0.50 -27.66 12.46
C TYR A 250 -1.92 -27.44 11.92
N HIS A 251 -2.13 -27.48 10.59
CA HIS A 251 -3.46 -27.34 10.01
C HIS A 251 -4.34 -28.59 10.19
N PHE A 252 -3.75 -29.79 10.31
CA PHE A 252 -4.49 -31.02 10.57
C PHE A 252 -4.88 -31.23 12.04
N PHE A 253 -4.30 -30.48 12.98
CA PHE A 253 -4.61 -30.59 14.41
C PHE A 253 -5.64 -29.57 14.92
N TYR A 254 -6.02 -28.56 14.11
CA TYR A 254 -6.90 -27.46 14.54
C TYR A 254 -8.09 -27.19 13.60
N VAL A 255 -8.52 -28.18 12.81
CA VAL A 255 -9.83 -28.24 12.14
C VAL A 255 -10.55 -29.49 12.63
#